data_AF-A0A832IJF5-F1
#
_entry.id   AF-A0A832IJF5-F1
#
_cell.length_a   1.000
_cell.length_b   1.000
_cell.length_c   1.000
_cell.angle_alpha   90.00
_cell.angle_beta   90.00
_cell.angle_gamma   90.00
#
_symmetry.space_group_name_H-M   'P 1'
#
loop_
_entity.id
_entity.type
_entity.pdbx_description
1 polymer ?
#
loop_
_entity_poly.entity_id
_entity_poly.type
_entity_poly.pdbx_seq_one_letter_code
_entity_poly.pdbx_strand_id
1 'polypeptide(L)'
;MKIDLLFAEIGSTTTVLTAFHFGFKPKVIAQAEHWTTVNEGDVTIGIERALRKIKEQLGEDISWEKFAATSSAAGGLKMTVHGLVYDMTVRAAKEAALGAGAVIKYVTAGKMDEFHLKK
;
A
#
# COMPACT_ATOMS: atom_id res chain seq x y z
N MET A 1 -9.27 -25.16 -2.79
CA MET A 1 -7.81 -25.27 -2.62
C MET A 1 -7.30 -24.46 -1.43
N LYS A 2 -6.42 -25.01 -0.61
CA LYS A 2 -5.70 -24.25 0.44
C LYS A 2 -4.33 -23.81 -0.07
N ILE A 3 -3.99 -22.53 0.07
CA ILE A 3 -2.70 -21.92 -0.30
C ILE A 3 -2.00 -21.33 0.92
N ASP A 4 -0.69 -21.12 0.84
CA ASP A 4 0.10 -20.66 2.00
C ASP A 4 0.03 -19.14 2.17
N LEU A 5 0.14 -18.39 1.06
CA LEU A 5 0.09 -16.93 1.07
C LEU A 5 -0.75 -16.40 -0.09
N LEU A 6 -1.71 -15.55 0.23
CA LEU A 6 -2.34 -14.67 -0.73
C LEU A 6 -1.77 -13.25 -0.57
N PHE A 7 -1.08 -12.76 -1.61
CA PHE A 7 -0.41 -11.48 -1.59
C PHE A 7 -1.11 -10.47 -2.50
N ALA A 8 -1.52 -9.32 -1.97
CA ALA A 8 -2.13 -8.22 -2.70
C ALA A 8 -1.15 -7.05 -2.89
N GLU A 9 -0.83 -6.71 -4.13
CA GLU A 9 -0.09 -5.52 -4.50
C GLU A 9 -1.04 -4.47 -5.05
N ILE A 10 -1.31 -3.43 -4.26
CA ILE A 10 -2.26 -2.37 -4.58
C ILE A 10 -1.47 -1.17 -5.13
N GLY A 11 -1.24 -1.16 -6.43
CA GLY A 11 -0.58 -0.08 -7.15
C GLY A 11 -1.48 1.13 -7.41
N SER A 12 -0.94 2.18 -8.02
CA SER A 12 -1.71 3.38 -8.40
C SER A 12 -2.80 3.10 -9.43
N THR A 13 -2.55 2.15 -10.32
CA THR A 13 -3.40 1.86 -11.49
C THR A 13 -4.04 0.48 -11.40
N THR A 14 -3.29 -0.50 -10.91
CA THR A 14 -3.71 -1.89 -10.82
C THR A 14 -3.53 -2.45 -9.42
N THR A 15 -4.42 -3.36 -9.05
CA THR A 15 -4.33 -4.23 -7.89
C THR A 15 -4.06 -5.63 -8.40
N VAL A 16 -2.88 -6.17 -8.08
CA VAL A 16 -2.44 -7.51 -8.47
C VAL A 16 -2.55 -8.43 -7.27
N LEU A 17 -3.15 -9.59 -7.46
CA LEU A 17 -3.31 -10.61 -6.44
C LEU A 17 -2.56 -11.87 -6.86
N THR A 18 -1.70 -12.38 -5.99
CA THR A 18 -0.84 -13.55 -6.27
C THR A 18 -1.02 -14.60 -5.19
N ALA A 19 -1.33 -15.83 -5.62
CA ALA A 19 -1.46 -16.99 -4.75
C ALA A 19 -0.17 -17.82 -4.76
N PHE A 20 0.47 -17.96 -3.60
CA PHE A 20 1.71 -18.72 -3.43
C PHE A 20 1.48 -20.03 -2.67
N HIS A 21 2.20 -21.05 -3.11
CA HIS A 21 2.38 -22.29 -2.35
C HIS A 21 3.88 -22.50 -2.13
N PHE A 22 4.32 -22.59 -0.88
CA PHE A 22 5.72 -22.65 -0.52
C PHE A 22 6.31 -24.06 -0.63
N GLY A 23 5.56 -25.10 -0.25
CA GLY A 23 5.96 -26.51 -0.42
C GLY A 23 7.45 -26.80 -0.16
N PHE A 24 8.00 -27.82 -0.83
CA PHE A 24 9.48 -28.00 -0.91
C PHE A 24 10.11 -27.04 -1.94
N LYS A 25 9.35 -26.67 -2.97
CA LYS A 25 9.75 -25.71 -4.00
C LYS A 25 8.64 -24.67 -4.15
N PRO A 26 8.88 -23.42 -3.74
CA PRO A 26 7.88 -22.35 -3.85
C PRO A 26 7.42 -22.17 -5.29
N LYS A 27 6.11 -22.01 -5.47
CA LYS A 27 5.49 -21.72 -6.76
C LYS A 27 4.33 -20.74 -6.65
N VAL A 28 4.14 -19.96 -7.70
CA VAL A 28 2.92 -19.20 -7.93
C VAL A 28 1.87 -20.15 -8.49
N ILE A 29 0.74 -20.26 -7.80
CA ILE A 29 -0.39 -21.10 -8.21
C ILE A 29 -1.25 -20.38 -9.23
N ALA A 30 -1.55 -19.11 -8.96
CA ALA A 30 -2.37 -18.26 -9.80
C ALA A 30 -2.03 -16.79 -9.52
N GLN A 31 -2.28 -15.96 -10.52
CA GLN A 31 -2.18 -14.52 -10.42
C GLN A 31 -3.28 -13.89 -11.27
N ALA A 32 -3.91 -12.86 -10.73
CA ALA A 32 -4.85 -12.05 -11.48
C ALA A 32 -4.73 -10.59 -11.05
N GLU A 33 -5.25 -9.71 -11.90
CA GLU A 33 -5.24 -8.28 -11.65
C GLU A 33 -6.61 -7.65 -11.90
N HIS A 34 -6.77 -6.48 -11.32
CA HIS A 34 -7.91 -5.61 -11.52
C HIS A 34 -7.46 -4.14 -11.46
N TRP A 35 -8.22 -3.19 -12.00
CA TRP A 35 -7.91 -1.78 -11.79
C TRP A 35 -8.01 -1.41 -10.30
N THR A 36 -7.17 -0.49 -9.86
CA THR A 36 -7.18 0.04 -8.51
C THR A 36 -8.43 0.87 -8.27
N THR A 37 -9.11 0.60 -7.16
CA THR A 37 -10.43 1.16 -6.86
C THR A 37 -10.39 2.31 -5.84
N VAL A 38 -9.28 3.05 -5.76
CA VAL A 38 -9.16 4.24 -4.89
C VAL A 38 -10.23 5.28 -5.19
N ASN A 39 -10.56 5.48 -6.47
CA ASN A 39 -11.61 6.40 -6.89
C ASN A 39 -13.02 5.92 -6.49
N GLU A 40 -13.18 4.62 -6.22
CA GLU A 40 -14.42 4.04 -5.68
C GLU A 40 -14.48 4.18 -4.14
N GLY A 41 -13.44 4.74 -3.49
CA GLY A 41 -13.36 4.94 -2.04
C GLY A 41 -12.91 3.71 -1.26
N ASP A 42 -12.74 2.57 -1.91
CA ASP A 42 -12.41 1.29 -1.26
C ASP A 42 -11.55 0.40 -2.18
N VAL A 43 -10.31 0.12 -1.75
CA VAL A 43 -9.36 -0.73 -2.48
C VAL A 43 -9.66 -2.23 -2.38
N THR A 44 -10.46 -2.65 -1.38
CA THR A 44 -10.83 -4.05 -1.21
C THR A 44 -11.66 -4.57 -2.38
N ILE A 45 -12.43 -3.70 -3.02
CA ILE A 45 -13.18 -3.99 -4.24
C ILE A 45 -12.24 -4.53 -5.34
N GLY A 46 -11.10 -3.87 -5.57
CA GLY A 46 -10.10 -4.34 -6.53
C GLY A 46 -9.53 -5.72 -6.17
N ILE A 47 -9.27 -5.96 -4.88
CA ILE A 47 -8.78 -7.24 -4.36
C ILE A 47 -9.81 -8.35 -4.59
N GLU A 48 -11.07 -8.12 -4.24
CA GLU A 48 -12.16 -9.10 -4.41
C GLU A 48 -12.40 -9.44 -5.88
N ARG A 49 -12.34 -8.44 -6.76
CA ARG A 49 -12.49 -8.65 -8.21
C ARG A 49 -11.30 -9.43 -8.79
N ALA A 50 -10.08 -9.17 -8.34
CA ALA A 50 -8.91 -9.99 -8.70
C ALA A 50 -9.01 -11.42 -8.12
N LEU A 51 -9.48 -11.57 -6.89
CA LEU A 51 -9.70 -12.86 -6.25
C LEU A 51 -10.71 -13.72 -7.02
N ARG A 52 -11.82 -13.12 -7.48
CA ARG A 52 -12.80 -13.81 -8.31
C ARG A 52 -12.18 -14.33 -9.61
N LYS A 53 -11.33 -13.55 -10.27
CA LYS A 53 -10.60 -14.01 -11.47
C LYS A 53 -9.68 -15.21 -11.17
N ILE A 54 -9.01 -15.23 -10.01
CA ILE A 54 -8.21 -16.40 -9.59
C ILE A 54 -9.09 -17.63 -9.41
N LYS A 55 -10.25 -17.48 -8.73
CA LYS A 55 -11.20 -18.59 -8.54
C LYS A 55 -11.72 -19.14 -9.88
N GLU A 56 -12.02 -18.26 -10.83
CA GLU A 56 -12.43 -18.64 -12.19
C GLU A 56 -11.31 -19.37 -12.95
N GLN A 57 -10.06 -18.92 -12.84
CA GLN A 57 -8.90 -19.57 -13.46
C GLN A 57 -8.63 -20.97 -12.91
N LEU A 58 -8.81 -21.15 -11.59
CA LEU A 58 -8.58 -22.43 -10.92
C LEU A 58 -9.78 -23.38 -10.98
N GLY A 59 -10.98 -22.85 -11.22
CA GLY A 59 -12.23 -23.63 -11.24
C GLY A 59 -12.67 -24.12 -9.85
N GLU A 60 -12.10 -23.59 -8.78
CA GLU A 60 -12.43 -23.93 -7.40
C GLU A 60 -12.23 -22.74 -6.44
N ASP A 61 -12.89 -22.78 -5.29
CA ASP A 61 -12.68 -21.80 -4.22
C ASP A 61 -11.28 -21.94 -3.61
N ILE A 62 -10.67 -20.82 -3.24
CA ILE A 62 -9.39 -20.79 -2.54
C ILE A 62 -9.55 -20.32 -1.09
N SER A 63 -8.74 -20.90 -0.20
CA SER A 63 -8.51 -20.44 1.18
C SER A 63 -7.01 -20.29 1.42
N TRP A 64 -6.62 -19.38 2.31
CA TRP A 64 -5.21 -19.05 2.55
C TRP A 64 -4.86 -19.07 4.03
N GLU A 65 -3.62 -19.45 4.36
CA GLU A 65 -3.13 -19.36 5.74
C GLU A 65 -2.76 -17.93 6.13
N LYS A 66 -2.11 -17.21 5.22
CA LYS A 66 -1.72 -15.81 5.42
C LYS A 66 -2.22 -14.94 4.28
N PHE A 67 -2.63 -13.74 4.66
CA PHE A 67 -2.87 -12.64 3.74
C PHE A 67 -1.87 -11.53 4.04
N ALA A 68 -1.22 -11.01 3.01
CA ALA A 68 -0.37 -9.84 3.14
C ALA A 68 -0.64 -8.89 1.98
N ALA A 69 -0.45 -7.60 2.23
CA ALA A 69 -0.66 -6.57 1.24
C ALA A 69 0.43 -5.51 1.29
N THR A 70 0.71 -4.94 0.12
CA THR A 70 1.46 -3.70 -0.03
C THR A 70 0.60 -2.71 -0.80
N SER A 71 0.72 -1.42 -0.49
CA SER A 71 -0.06 -0.39 -1.18
C SER A 71 0.75 0.88 -1.40
N SER A 72 0.77 1.34 -2.64
CA SER A 72 1.21 2.68 -3.04
C SER A 72 0.05 3.55 -3.55
N ALA A 73 -1.14 2.97 -3.66
CA ALA A 73 -2.35 3.63 -4.14
C ALA A 73 -2.71 4.87 -3.30
N ALA A 74 -3.42 5.82 -3.92
CA ALA A 74 -3.76 7.14 -3.34
C ALA A 74 -2.55 8.04 -3.01
N GLY A 75 -1.34 7.66 -3.42
CA GLY A 75 -0.12 8.47 -3.26
C GLY A 75 0.65 8.20 -1.96
N GLY A 76 0.50 6.99 -1.41
CA GLY A 76 1.24 6.52 -0.23
C GLY A 76 0.95 7.29 1.06
N LEU A 77 1.75 7.00 2.09
CA LEU A 77 1.71 7.74 3.35
C LEU A 77 2.11 9.21 3.08
N LYS A 78 1.19 10.15 3.20
CA LYS A 78 1.48 11.59 3.05
C LYS A 78 1.64 12.20 4.43
N MET A 79 2.70 12.99 4.62
CA MET A 79 2.98 13.63 5.91
C MET A 79 3.41 15.08 5.73
N THR A 80 3.19 15.89 6.76
CA THR A 80 3.85 17.19 6.92
C THR A 80 4.84 17.11 8.07
N VAL A 81 5.87 17.94 8.03
CA VAL A 81 6.92 18.00 9.05
C VAL A 81 6.96 19.41 9.61
N HIS A 82 6.86 19.53 10.93
CA HIS A 82 7.02 20.79 11.66
C HIS A 82 8.00 20.59 12.81
N GLY A 83 8.82 21.60 13.10
CA GLY A 83 9.80 21.54 14.18
C GLY A 83 10.20 22.92 14.67
N LEU A 84 10.93 22.98 15.78
CA LEU A 84 11.29 24.25 16.40
C LEU A 84 12.37 25.01 15.59
N VAL A 85 13.39 24.30 15.13
CA VAL A 85 14.53 24.85 14.37
C VAL A 85 14.77 24.02 13.12
N TYR A 86 15.00 24.69 12.00
CA TYR A 86 15.12 24.05 10.69
C TYR A 86 16.30 23.07 10.62
N ASP A 87 17.48 23.49 11.11
CA ASP A 87 18.73 22.76 10.90
C ASP A 87 18.84 21.43 11.67
N MET A 88 18.13 21.30 12.80
CA MET A 88 18.15 20.10 13.63
C MET A 88 16.81 19.37 13.64
N THR A 89 15.80 19.96 14.29
CA THR A 89 14.53 19.25 14.57
C THR A 89 13.74 18.93 13.31
N VAL A 90 13.64 19.89 12.39
CA VAL A 90 12.91 19.69 11.13
C VAL A 90 13.67 18.74 10.22
N ARG A 91 15.00 18.90 10.14
CA ARG A 91 15.84 17.99 9.34
C ARG A 91 15.72 16.56 9.84
N ALA A 92 15.85 16.32 11.15
CA ALA A 92 15.68 14.99 11.74
C ALA A 92 14.30 14.39 11.47
N ALA A 93 13.23 15.17 11.66
CA ALA A 93 11.87 14.71 11.38
C ALA A 93 11.60 14.45 9.89
N LYS A 94 12.21 15.26 9.00
CA LYS A 94 12.18 15.04 7.54
C LYS A 94 12.85 13.72 7.17
N GLU A 95 14.05 13.45 7.70
CA GLU A 95 14.75 12.18 7.43
C GLU A 95 13.96 10.99 7.98
N ALA A 96 13.35 11.11 9.15
CA ALA A 96 12.48 10.07 9.72
C ALA A 96 11.25 9.80 8.84
N ALA A 97 10.57 10.84 8.36
CA ALA A 97 9.42 10.72 7.47
C ALA A 97 9.80 10.09 6.11
N LEU A 98 10.95 10.47 5.53
CA LEU A 98 11.48 9.84 4.32
C LEU A 98 11.81 8.36 4.57
N GLY A 99 12.42 8.04 5.71
CA GLY A 99 12.71 6.66 6.11
C GLY A 99 11.46 5.79 6.29
N ALA A 100 10.33 6.39 6.69
CA ALA A 100 9.03 5.74 6.76
C ALA A 100 8.35 5.58 5.38
N GLY A 101 8.99 6.03 4.29
CA GLY A 101 8.42 6.01 2.95
C GLY A 101 7.34 7.07 2.71
N ALA A 102 7.29 8.11 3.56
CA ALA A 102 6.27 9.14 3.46
C ALA A 102 6.59 10.16 2.35
N VAL A 103 5.54 10.55 1.61
CA VAL A 103 5.58 11.70 0.70
C VAL A 103 5.37 12.97 1.51
N ILE A 104 6.45 13.71 1.76
CA ILE A 104 6.41 14.94 2.53
C ILE A 104 5.73 16.04 1.70
N LYS A 105 4.57 16.51 2.17
CA LYS A 105 3.78 17.56 1.51
C LYS A 105 4.19 18.95 1.91
N TYR A 106 4.62 19.12 3.15
CA TYR A 106 4.99 20.44 3.65
C TYR A 106 5.99 20.34 4.80
N VAL A 107 6.91 21.30 4.85
CA VAL A 107 7.99 21.38 5.83
C VAL A 107 8.00 22.80 6.40
N THR A 108 7.90 22.92 7.72
CA THR A 108 7.81 24.20 8.43
C THR A 108 8.66 24.21 9.69
N ALA A 109 9.02 25.40 10.16
CA ALA A 109 9.85 25.56 11.36
C ALA A 109 9.45 26.79 12.17
N GLY A 110 9.82 26.81 13.45
CA GLY A 110 9.63 27.96 14.33
C GLY A 110 8.22 28.05 14.88
N LYS A 111 7.83 29.25 15.35
CA LYS A 111 6.50 29.47 15.91
C LYS A 111 5.45 29.32 14.80
N MET A 112 4.52 28.39 15.00
CA MET A 112 3.41 28.19 14.08
C MET A 112 2.51 29.44 14.04
N ASP A 113 2.14 29.86 12.84
CA ASP A 113 1.27 30.99 12.57
C ASP A 113 0.36 30.69 11.38
N GLU A 114 -0.50 31.64 10.99
CA GLU A 114 -1.43 31.43 9.89
C GLU A 114 -0.77 31.12 8.54
N PHE A 115 0.47 31.58 8.31
CA PHE A 115 1.18 31.28 7.07
C PHE A 115 1.42 29.78 6.93
N HIS A 116 1.74 29.11 8.05
CA HIS A 116 1.96 27.67 8.11
C HIS A 116 0.68 26.83 7.94
N LEU A 117 -0.51 27.43 8.07
CA LEU A 117 -1.80 26.71 8.00
C LEU A 117 -2.49 26.83 6.62
N LYS A 118 -2.00 27.70 5.73
CA LYS A 118 -2.65 28.02 4.46
C LYS A 118 -2.11 27.24 3.25
N LYS A 119 -1.32 26.17 3.45
CA LYS A 119 -0.65 25.40 2.39
C LYS A 119 -1.06 23.94 2.32
#